data_AF-A0A1G3TB84-F1
#
_entry.id   AF-A0A1G3TB84-F1
#
_cell.length_a   1.000
_cell.length_b   1.000
_cell.length_c   1.000
_cell.angle_alpha   90.00
_cell.angle_beta   90.00
_cell.angle_gamma   90.00
#
_symmetry.space_group_name_H-M   'P 1'
#
loop_
_entity.id
_entity.type
_entity.pdbx_description
1 polymer ?
#
loop_
_entity_poly.entity_id
_entity_poly.type
_entity_poly.pdbx_seq_one_letter_code
_entity_poly.pdbx_strand_id
1 'polypeptide(L)'
;MEQLSDEERNVIINKGTERPFIGKYTNEKSRGIYACKLCDAPLYDSSDKFDSHCGWPSFDDEIKGAIKRVPDKDGRRVEIVCANCGAHLGHVFEGEGFTQKNTRHCVNSISLNLKKKPDAKEEKLSYAYFAGGCFWGVEYYLEKLDGVKEVISGFMGGHVKNPSYYEVVRTNTGHLEAVEVVYDASKISYEEIARTFFEIHDPTQINGQGPDIGAQYLSAVFVSSDKERETIKKLIAELEVNGYRVATKILKKDEFFRADESHQNYYDKKGSKPYCHGYIKRF
;
A
#
# COMPACT_ATOMS: atom_id res chain seq x y z
N MET A 1 31.48 -3.30 -24.18
CA MET A 1 30.65 -2.10 -24.44
C MET A 1 29.39 -2.59 -25.12
N GLU A 2 28.22 -2.37 -24.52
CA GLU A 2 26.95 -2.63 -25.20
C GLU A 2 26.96 -1.91 -26.55
N GLN A 3 26.57 -2.61 -27.60
CA GLN A 3 26.54 -2.04 -28.95
C GLN A 3 25.31 -1.13 -29.04
N LEU A 4 25.54 0.19 -29.01
CA LEU A 4 24.46 1.17 -29.22
C LEU A 4 23.76 0.89 -30.55
N SER A 5 22.42 0.95 -30.54
CA SER A 5 21.61 0.98 -31.76
C SER A 5 21.93 2.23 -32.60
N ASP A 6 21.51 2.25 -33.86
CA ASP A 6 21.75 3.42 -34.71
C ASP A 6 21.04 4.68 -34.21
N GLU A 7 19.84 4.51 -33.61
CA GLU A 7 19.11 5.62 -32.99
C GLU A 7 19.78 6.10 -31.70
N GLU A 8 20.23 5.16 -30.85
CA GLU A 8 21.02 5.47 -29.66
C GLU A 8 22.31 6.21 -30.03
N ARG A 9 23.03 5.75 -31.06
CA ARG A 9 24.24 6.43 -31.55
C ARG A 9 23.92 7.82 -32.09
N ASN A 10 22.82 7.96 -32.84
CA ASN A 10 22.41 9.26 -33.38
C ASN A 10 22.13 10.28 -32.27
N VAL A 11 21.43 9.89 -31.22
CA VAL A 11 21.12 10.79 -30.09
C VAL A 11 22.34 10.99 -29.19
N ILE A 12 22.94 9.92 -28.68
CA ILE A 12 23.96 9.96 -27.61
C ILE A 12 25.32 10.46 -28.12
N ILE A 13 25.72 10.09 -29.34
CA ILE A 13 27.04 10.40 -29.89
C ILE A 13 26.97 11.54 -30.91
N ASN A 14 26.01 11.49 -31.83
CA ASN A 14 25.87 12.50 -32.89
C ASN A 14 25.02 13.70 -32.47
N LYS A 15 24.64 13.80 -31.18
CA LYS A 15 23.89 14.93 -30.59
C LYS A 15 22.54 15.19 -31.26
N GLY A 16 21.91 14.14 -31.75
CA GLY A 16 20.54 14.18 -32.25
C GLY A 16 19.53 14.35 -31.11
N THR A 17 18.28 14.62 -31.46
CA THR A 17 17.17 14.70 -30.51
C THR A 17 16.16 13.60 -30.82
N GLU A 18 15.81 12.82 -29.80
CA GLU A 18 14.73 11.83 -29.85
C GLU A 18 13.41 12.52 -30.21
N ARG A 19 12.49 11.85 -30.90
CA ARG A 19 11.18 12.45 -31.18
C ARG A 19 10.39 12.67 -29.88
N PRO A 20 9.62 13.76 -29.76
CA PRO A 20 8.81 13.99 -28.56
C PRO A 20 7.69 12.95 -28.42
N PHE A 21 7.26 12.72 -27.19
CA PHE A 21 6.15 11.87 -26.73
C PHE A 21 6.31 10.35 -26.91
N ILE A 22 7.36 9.88 -27.60
CA ILE A 22 7.59 8.45 -27.82
C ILE A 22 8.60 7.82 -26.86
N GLY A 23 9.36 8.65 -26.14
CA GLY A 23 10.47 8.19 -25.33
C GLY A 23 10.02 7.34 -24.14
N LYS A 24 10.79 6.27 -23.86
CA LYS A 24 10.51 5.29 -22.80
C LYS A 24 10.23 5.94 -21.43
N TYR A 25 10.89 7.04 -21.11
CA TYR A 25 10.82 7.67 -19.79
C TYR A 25 10.02 8.96 -19.75
N THR A 26 9.40 9.38 -20.86
CA THR A 26 8.58 10.60 -20.90
C THR A 26 7.52 10.58 -19.79
N ASN A 27 6.73 9.51 -19.71
CA ASN A 27 5.66 9.35 -18.71
C ASN A 27 6.01 8.41 -17.54
N GLU A 28 7.27 7.99 -17.41
CA GLU A 28 7.71 7.12 -16.31
C GLU A 28 7.65 7.86 -14.97
N LYS A 29 7.13 7.18 -13.94
CA LYS A 29 6.94 7.69 -12.57
C LYS A 29 7.54 6.78 -11.49
N SER A 30 8.17 5.67 -11.89
CA SER A 30 8.83 4.74 -10.96
C SER A 30 9.94 5.44 -10.19
N ARG A 31 10.07 5.12 -8.90
CA ARG A 31 11.16 5.63 -8.06
C ARG A 31 12.50 5.01 -8.45
N GLY A 32 13.56 5.80 -8.44
CA GLY A 32 14.88 5.32 -8.81
C GLY A 32 15.88 6.42 -9.12
N ILE A 33 17.02 5.99 -9.65
CA ILE A 33 18.06 6.87 -10.16
C ILE A 33 18.11 6.71 -11.68
N TYR A 34 17.96 7.81 -12.41
CA TYR A 34 18.24 7.86 -13.83
C TYR A 34 19.75 7.98 -14.02
N ALA A 35 20.33 7.03 -14.74
CA ALA A 35 21.75 6.92 -15.02
C ALA A 35 22.03 7.12 -16.52
N CYS A 36 23.25 7.50 -16.86
CA CYS A 36 23.69 7.64 -18.24
C CYS A 36 23.64 6.28 -18.96
N LYS A 37 23.00 6.21 -20.12
CA LYS A 37 22.92 4.99 -20.94
C LYS A 37 24.30 4.41 -21.31
N LEU A 38 25.31 5.26 -21.49
CA LEU A 38 26.62 4.85 -21.98
C LEU A 38 27.58 4.37 -20.88
N CYS A 39 27.54 4.97 -19.68
CA CYS A 39 28.52 4.71 -18.62
C CYS A 39 27.90 4.41 -17.25
N ASP A 40 26.58 4.34 -17.15
CA ASP A 40 25.81 4.07 -15.93
C ASP A 40 26.05 5.01 -14.75
N ALA A 41 26.72 6.15 -14.99
CA ALA A 41 26.90 7.21 -14.01
C ALA A 41 25.53 7.79 -13.62
N PRO A 42 25.27 8.02 -12.32
CA PRO A 42 23.99 8.55 -11.85
C PRO A 42 23.84 10.02 -12.26
N LEU A 43 22.69 10.38 -12.84
CA LEU A 43 22.42 11.71 -13.39
C LEU A 43 21.32 12.46 -12.61
N TYR A 44 20.20 11.79 -12.35
CA TYR A 44 19.01 12.40 -11.74
C TYR A 44 18.37 11.46 -10.72
N ASP A 45 17.81 11.99 -9.63
CA ASP A 45 16.84 11.24 -8.83
C ASP A 45 15.45 11.37 -9.46
N SER A 46 14.67 10.30 -9.40
CA SER A 46 13.26 10.30 -9.79
C SER A 46 12.41 11.37 -9.09
N SER A 47 12.80 11.82 -7.89
CA SER A 47 12.10 12.90 -7.17
C SER A 47 12.16 14.25 -7.86
N ASP A 48 13.18 14.48 -8.68
CA ASP A 48 13.40 15.74 -9.40
C ASP A 48 12.67 15.76 -10.75
N LYS A 49 12.05 14.63 -11.14
CA LYS A 49 11.30 14.52 -12.39
C LYS A 49 9.93 15.18 -12.25
N PHE A 50 9.56 16.01 -13.23
CA PHE A 50 8.26 16.66 -13.30
C PHE A 50 7.68 16.63 -14.72
N ASP A 51 6.38 16.95 -14.84
CA ASP A 51 5.70 17.05 -16.14
C ASP A 51 5.71 18.50 -16.63
N SER A 52 6.41 18.73 -17.73
CA SER A 52 6.46 20.03 -18.42
C SER A 52 5.67 20.04 -19.73
N HIS A 53 5.03 18.92 -20.09
CA HIS A 53 4.34 18.69 -21.35
C HIS A 53 5.18 18.92 -22.62
N CYS A 54 6.52 18.94 -22.51
CA CYS A 54 7.40 19.17 -23.66
C CYS A 54 7.58 17.94 -24.57
N GLY A 55 7.17 16.75 -24.11
CA GLY A 55 7.31 15.48 -24.83
C GLY A 55 8.57 14.67 -24.48
N TRP A 56 9.43 15.18 -23.60
CA TRP A 56 10.60 14.48 -23.08
C TRP A 56 10.57 14.45 -21.55
N PRO A 57 11.27 13.51 -20.88
CA PRO A 57 11.43 13.57 -19.43
C PRO A 57 12.12 14.88 -19.04
N SER A 58 11.51 15.55 -18.07
CA SER A 58 11.99 16.82 -17.52
C SER A 58 12.38 16.66 -16.05
N PHE A 59 13.55 17.20 -15.70
CA PHE A 59 14.06 17.22 -14.33
C PHE A 59 14.36 18.66 -13.91
N ASP A 60 14.12 19.01 -12.64
CA ASP A 60 14.37 20.36 -12.13
C ASP A 60 15.64 20.49 -11.28
N ASP A 61 16.36 19.39 -11.09
CA ASP A 61 17.66 19.33 -10.43
C ASP A 61 18.49 18.20 -11.02
N GLU A 62 19.78 18.18 -10.70
CA GLU A 62 20.70 17.10 -11.05
C GLU A 62 21.42 16.55 -9.81
N ILE A 63 21.92 15.33 -9.93
CA ILE A 63 22.91 14.85 -8.97
C ILE A 63 24.16 15.71 -9.09
N LYS A 64 24.58 16.33 -8.00
CA LYS A 64 25.67 17.32 -7.98
C LYS A 64 26.92 16.80 -8.70
N GLY A 65 27.33 17.51 -9.76
CA GLY A 65 28.51 17.19 -10.57
C GLY A 65 28.28 16.12 -11.65
N ALA A 66 27.07 15.60 -11.81
CA ALA A 66 26.75 14.58 -12.81
C ALA A 66 26.55 15.13 -14.23
N ILE A 67 26.19 16.41 -14.35
CA ILE A 67 25.86 17.08 -15.60
C ILE A 67 26.87 18.18 -15.89
N LYS A 68 27.36 18.22 -17.13
CA LYS A 68 28.15 19.34 -17.67
C LYS A 68 27.29 20.13 -18.65
N ARG A 69 27.25 21.45 -18.45
CA ARG A 69 26.55 22.40 -19.31
C ARG A 69 27.51 22.94 -20.38
N VAL A 70 27.13 22.86 -21.65
CA VAL A 70 27.95 23.25 -22.81
C VAL A 70 27.11 24.17 -23.70
N PRO A 71 27.49 25.45 -23.89
CA PRO A 71 26.77 26.32 -24.81
C PRO A 71 26.78 25.77 -26.24
N ASP A 72 25.62 25.77 -26.90
CA ASP A 72 25.52 25.47 -28.33
C ASP A 72 26.30 26.51 -29.15
N LYS A 73 26.66 26.16 -30.39
CA LYS A 73 27.37 27.06 -31.32
C LYS A 73 26.60 28.36 -31.60
N ASP A 74 25.27 28.35 -31.44
CA ASP A 74 24.41 29.52 -31.61
C ASP A 74 24.38 30.45 -30.39
N GLY A 75 24.95 30.02 -29.25
CA GLY A 75 24.97 30.75 -27.99
C GLY A 75 23.61 30.93 -27.31
N ARG A 76 22.54 30.32 -27.85
CA ARG A 76 21.17 30.49 -27.35
C ARG A 76 20.72 29.37 -26.44
N ARG A 77 21.15 28.14 -26.71
CA ARG A 77 20.79 26.96 -25.92
C ARG A 77 22.01 26.41 -25.20
N VAL A 78 21.78 25.74 -24.09
CA VAL A 78 22.83 25.10 -23.30
C VAL A 78 22.59 23.60 -23.34
N GLU A 79 23.45 22.89 -24.07
CA GLU A 79 23.50 21.44 -24.10
C GLU A 79 23.87 20.91 -22.71
N ILE A 80 23.22 19.83 -22.30
CA ILE A 80 23.61 19.05 -21.13
C ILE A 80 24.21 17.72 -21.60
N VAL A 81 25.40 17.42 -21.09
CA VAL A 81 26.11 16.17 -21.34
C VAL A 81 26.46 15.49 -20.02
N CYS A 82 26.61 14.16 -20.03
CA CYS A 82 27.11 13.43 -18.88
C CYS A 82 28.53 13.91 -18.54
N ALA A 83 28.76 14.35 -17.30
CA ALA A 83 30.08 14.82 -16.87
C ALA A 83 31.15 13.71 -16.88
N ASN A 84 30.75 12.44 -16.78
CA ASN A 84 31.66 11.30 -16.73
C ASN A 84 32.15 10.84 -18.11
N CYS A 85 31.27 10.76 -19.11
CA CYS A 85 31.63 10.21 -20.43
C CYS A 85 31.36 11.14 -21.62
N GLY A 86 30.75 12.32 -21.39
CA GLY A 86 30.43 13.28 -22.45
C GLY A 86 29.24 12.90 -23.35
N ALA A 87 28.51 11.83 -23.02
CA ALA A 87 27.28 11.46 -23.71
C ALA A 87 26.28 12.61 -23.77
N HIS A 88 25.72 12.88 -24.94
CA HIS A 88 24.64 13.85 -25.12
C HIS A 88 23.40 13.42 -24.32
N LEU A 89 22.79 14.34 -23.59
CA LEU A 89 21.57 14.08 -22.82
C LEU A 89 20.39 14.91 -23.34
N GLY A 90 20.61 16.18 -23.66
CA GLY A 90 19.56 17.10 -24.11
C GLY A 90 19.95 18.56 -23.87
N HIS A 91 19.01 19.37 -23.40
CA HIS A 91 19.23 20.80 -23.11
C HIS A 91 18.65 21.22 -21.75
N VAL A 92 19.25 22.25 -21.16
CA VAL A 92 18.73 22.93 -19.97
C VAL A 92 18.12 24.28 -20.33
N PHE A 93 17.00 24.59 -19.69
CA PHE A 93 16.28 25.85 -19.79
C PHE A 93 16.08 26.41 -18.37
N GLU A 94 16.20 27.72 -18.22
CA GLU A 94 16.02 28.42 -16.93
C GLU A 94 15.05 29.57 -17.13
N GLY A 95 14.28 29.92 -16.09
CA GLY A 95 13.39 31.09 -16.13
C GLY A 95 11.96 30.82 -16.64
N GLU A 96 11.58 29.57 -16.87
CA GLU A 96 10.27 29.21 -17.46
C GLU A 96 9.11 29.12 -16.45
N GLY A 97 9.40 29.01 -15.15
CA GLY A 97 8.42 29.06 -14.07
C GLY A 97 7.75 27.74 -13.70
N PHE A 98 8.25 26.60 -14.20
CA PHE A 98 7.62 25.29 -13.94
C PHE A 98 7.78 24.78 -12.50
N THR A 99 8.92 25.04 -11.86
CA THR A 99 9.21 24.62 -10.48
C THR A 99 9.84 25.77 -9.70
N GLN A 100 9.98 25.61 -8.39
CA GLN A 100 10.63 26.61 -7.53
C GLN A 100 12.10 26.86 -7.91
N LYS A 101 12.80 25.81 -8.36
CA LYS A 101 14.20 25.91 -8.84
C LYS A 101 14.30 26.62 -10.18
N ASN A 102 13.19 26.67 -10.92
CA ASN A 102 13.06 27.37 -12.19
C ASN A 102 14.10 26.95 -13.24
N THR A 103 14.49 25.68 -13.17
CA THR A 103 15.39 24.99 -14.08
C THR A 103 14.65 23.79 -14.66
N ARG A 104 14.82 23.53 -15.94
CA ARG A 104 14.26 22.38 -16.64
C ARG A 104 15.32 21.73 -17.51
N HIS A 105 15.78 20.56 -17.10
CA HIS A 105 16.59 19.67 -17.91
C HIS A 105 15.64 18.85 -18.79
N CYS A 106 15.59 19.17 -20.08
CA CYS A 106 14.81 18.45 -21.09
C CYS A 106 15.69 17.34 -21.67
N VAL A 107 15.46 16.09 -21.28
CA VAL A 107 16.41 14.99 -21.51
C VAL A 107 15.84 13.96 -22.49
N ASN A 108 16.65 13.44 -23.41
CA ASN A 108 16.26 12.32 -24.26
C ASN A 108 16.14 11.04 -23.42
N SER A 109 15.02 10.32 -23.51
CA SER A 109 14.82 9.04 -22.82
C SER A 109 15.87 8.02 -23.24
N ILE A 110 16.21 8.01 -24.52
CA ILE A 110 17.26 7.15 -25.11
C ILE A 110 18.62 7.32 -24.44
N SER A 111 18.90 8.48 -23.85
CA SER A 111 20.19 8.76 -23.18
C SER A 111 20.24 8.26 -21.73
N LEU A 112 19.16 7.65 -21.24
CA LEU A 112 18.99 7.27 -19.84
C LEU A 112 18.78 5.76 -19.65
N ASN A 113 19.18 5.28 -18.48
CA ASN A 113 18.76 4.00 -17.88
C ASN A 113 18.13 4.30 -16.53
N LEU A 114 16.93 3.79 -16.24
CA LEU A 114 16.36 3.91 -14.89
C LEU A 114 16.77 2.71 -14.03
N LYS A 115 17.65 2.97 -13.05
CA LYS A 115 17.91 2.04 -11.94
C LYS A 115 16.79 2.23 -10.92
N LYS A 116 15.71 1.45 -11.07
CA LYS A 116 14.59 1.48 -10.13
C LYS A 116 15.13 1.19 -8.73
N LYS A 117 14.85 2.09 -7.79
CA LYS A 117 15.00 1.75 -6.38
C LYS A 117 13.98 0.64 -6.15
N PRO A 118 14.34 -0.48 -5.50
CA PRO A 118 13.31 -1.39 -5.02
C PRO A 118 12.35 -0.55 -4.22
N ASP A 119 11.05 -0.65 -4.52
CA ASP A 119 10.03 0.02 -3.72
C ASP A 119 10.37 -0.29 -2.27
N ALA A 120 10.53 0.77 -1.45
CA ALA A 120 10.82 0.64 -0.04
C ALA A 120 9.86 -0.42 0.48
N LYS A 121 10.39 -1.60 0.88
CA LYS A 121 9.65 -2.87 1.08
C LYS A 121 8.15 -2.61 1.01
N GLU A 122 7.47 -2.97 -0.08
CA GLU A 122 6.05 -3.26 0.06
C GLU A 122 5.98 -4.22 1.24
N GLU A 123 5.54 -3.73 2.40
CA GLU A 123 5.26 -4.59 3.52
C GLU A 123 4.28 -5.59 2.93
N LYS A 124 4.66 -6.87 2.85
CA LYS A 124 3.74 -7.91 2.42
C LYS A 124 2.69 -8.02 3.51
N LEU A 125 1.72 -7.11 3.47
CA LEU A 125 0.64 -7.05 4.41
C LEU A 125 -0.17 -8.32 4.24
N SER A 126 -0.49 -8.91 5.38
CA SER A 126 -1.33 -10.07 5.49
C SER A 126 -2.68 -9.63 6.05
N TYR A 127 -3.69 -10.45 5.83
CA TYR A 127 -5.08 -10.12 6.14
C TYR A 127 -5.67 -11.19 7.03
N ALA A 128 -6.47 -10.78 8.02
CA ALA A 128 -7.22 -11.68 8.88
C ALA A 128 -8.64 -11.13 9.10
N TYR A 129 -9.62 -12.01 9.25
CA TYR A 129 -11.03 -11.63 9.26
C TYR A 129 -11.76 -12.25 10.44
N PHE A 130 -12.35 -11.39 11.29
CA PHE A 130 -12.95 -11.80 12.55
C PHE A 130 -14.32 -11.15 12.73
N ALA A 131 -15.28 -11.90 13.26
CA ALA A 131 -16.57 -11.43 13.74
C ALA A 131 -16.72 -11.83 15.21
N GLY A 132 -17.05 -10.90 16.09
CA GLY A 132 -17.02 -11.15 17.53
C GLY A 132 -17.96 -10.25 18.32
N GLY A 133 -19.12 -9.94 17.75
CA GLY A 133 -20.04 -8.92 18.28
C GLY A 133 -19.96 -7.61 17.53
N CYS A 134 -20.32 -6.51 18.20
CA CYS A 134 -20.17 -5.16 17.65
C CYS A 134 -18.74 -4.94 17.14
N PHE A 135 -18.60 -4.68 15.83
CA PHE A 135 -17.29 -4.54 15.19
C PHE A 135 -16.42 -3.41 15.74
N TRP A 136 -17.01 -2.38 16.36
CA TRP A 136 -16.30 -1.22 16.92
C TRP A 136 -15.42 -1.64 18.09
N GLY A 137 -15.90 -2.59 18.89
CA GLY A 137 -15.11 -3.12 20.00
C GLY A 137 -13.98 -4.01 19.51
N VAL A 138 -14.24 -4.83 18.48
CA VAL A 138 -13.22 -5.69 17.86
C VAL A 138 -12.12 -4.85 17.22
N GLU A 139 -12.50 -3.85 16.41
CA GLU A 139 -11.61 -2.85 15.79
C GLU A 139 -10.72 -2.18 16.85
N TYR A 140 -11.33 -1.57 17.86
CA TYR A 140 -10.63 -0.82 18.92
C TYR A 140 -9.51 -1.61 19.64
N TYR A 141 -9.72 -2.90 19.90
CA TYR A 141 -8.70 -3.70 20.58
C TYR A 141 -7.63 -4.22 19.62
N LEU A 142 -8.00 -4.62 18.41
CA LEU A 142 -7.03 -5.17 17.45
C LEU A 142 -6.14 -4.09 16.82
N GLU A 143 -6.62 -2.85 16.66
CA GLU A 143 -5.81 -1.71 16.18
C GLU A 143 -4.61 -1.39 17.08
N LYS A 144 -4.64 -1.81 18.35
CA LYS A 144 -3.60 -1.52 19.34
C LYS A 144 -2.45 -2.51 19.34
N LEU A 145 -2.57 -3.60 18.59
CA LEU A 145 -1.53 -4.61 18.51
C LEU A 145 -0.34 -4.08 17.70
N ASP A 146 0.86 -4.14 18.26
CA ASP A 146 2.07 -3.80 17.51
C ASP A 146 2.25 -4.77 16.34
N GLY A 147 2.41 -4.24 15.14
CA GLY A 147 2.41 -5.01 13.89
C GLY A 147 1.08 -5.01 13.13
N VAL A 148 -0.03 -4.61 13.76
CA VAL A 148 -1.28 -4.29 13.04
C VAL A 148 -1.16 -2.89 12.43
N LYS A 149 -1.59 -2.74 11.18
CA LYS A 149 -1.53 -1.49 10.41
C LYS A 149 -2.86 -0.78 10.34
N GLU A 150 -3.93 -1.53 10.12
CA GLU A 150 -5.28 -1.02 9.99
C GLU A 150 -6.25 -2.13 10.39
N VAL A 151 -7.37 -1.77 11.00
CA VAL A 151 -8.52 -2.66 11.16
C VAL A 151 -9.73 -1.95 10.59
N ILE A 152 -10.44 -2.63 9.68
CA ILE A 152 -11.55 -2.05 8.93
C ILE A 152 -12.83 -2.73 9.38
N SER A 153 -13.80 -1.95 9.85
CA SER A 153 -15.14 -2.43 10.19
C SER A 153 -15.99 -2.69 8.93
N GLY A 154 -16.73 -3.79 8.90
CA GLY A 154 -17.55 -4.17 7.75
C GLY A 154 -18.42 -5.39 7.97
N PHE A 155 -18.82 -6.04 6.87
CA PHE A 155 -19.78 -7.13 6.86
C PHE A 155 -19.27 -8.29 6.00
N MET A 156 -19.49 -9.53 6.45
CA MET A 156 -19.10 -10.74 5.70
C MET A 156 -20.03 -11.93 6.02
N GLY A 157 -20.13 -12.86 5.06
CA GLY A 157 -20.75 -14.19 5.24
C GLY A 157 -22.24 -14.28 4.91
N GLY A 158 -22.87 -13.16 4.57
CA GLY A 158 -24.25 -13.09 4.11
C GLY A 158 -24.43 -13.18 2.60
N HIS A 159 -25.67 -13.05 2.15
CA HIS A 159 -26.05 -13.24 0.74
C HIS A 159 -26.40 -11.94 0.01
N VAL A 160 -26.59 -10.83 0.73
CA VAL A 160 -26.86 -9.51 0.14
C VAL A 160 -25.54 -8.87 -0.30
N LYS A 161 -25.46 -8.40 -1.55
CA LYS A 161 -24.27 -7.71 -2.06
C LYS A 161 -24.27 -6.24 -1.67
N ASN A 162 -23.11 -5.69 -1.30
CA ASN A 162 -22.94 -4.29 -0.88
C ASN A 162 -24.00 -3.82 0.13
N PRO A 163 -24.22 -4.55 1.24
CA PRO A 163 -25.27 -4.21 2.19
C PRO A 163 -24.95 -2.90 2.91
N SER A 164 -25.96 -2.06 3.14
CA SER A 164 -25.84 -0.95 4.08
C SER A 164 -25.91 -1.44 5.52
N TYR A 165 -25.37 -0.65 6.46
CA TYR A 165 -25.47 -0.97 7.89
C TYR A 165 -26.92 -1.20 8.35
N TYR A 166 -27.86 -0.38 7.88
CA TYR A 166 -29.28 -0.53 8.24
C TYR A 166 -29.90 -1.81 7.70
N GLU A 167 -29.49 -2.28 6.52
CA GLU A 167 -29.94 -3.57 6.01
C GLU A 167 -29.44 -4.72 6.88
N VAL A 168 -28.16 -4.70 7.26
CA VAL A 168 -27.58 -5.75 8.11
C VAL A 168 -28.26 -5.83 9.48
N VAL A 169 -28.54 -4.68 10.10
CA VAL A 169 -29.13 -4.64 11.45
C VAL A 169 -30.64 -4.88 11.46
N ARG A 170 -31.37 -4.46 10.40
CA ARG A 170 -32.85 -4.49 10.40
C ARG A 170 -33.46 -5.64 9.60
N THR A 171 -32.68 -6.29 8.76
CA THR A 171 -33.19 -7.35 7.87
C THR A 171 -32.30 -8.58 7.92
N ASN A 172 -32.80 -9.71 7.42
CA ASN A 172 -32.04 -10.94 7.39
C ASN A 172 -31.11 -11.00 6.17
N THR A 173 -30.00 -10.27 6.23
CA THR A 173 -28.97 -10.29 5.16
C THR A 173 -28.04 -11.51 5.26
N GLY A 174 -28.04 -12.18 6.42
CA GLY A 174 -27.12 -13.27 6.78
C GLY A 174 -25.69 -12.82 7.08
N HIS A 175 -25.37 -11.53 6.97
CA HIS A 175 -24.03 -11.02 7.28
C HIS A 175 -23.78 -10.97 8.78
N LEU A 176 -22.51 -11.18 9.15
CA LEU A 176 -21.97 -10.85 10.45
C LEU A 176 -21.30 -9.47 10.39
N GLU A 177 -21.36 -8.72 11.49
CA GLU A 177 -20.41 -7.63 11.71
C GLU A 177 -19.02 -8.22 11.89
N ALA A 178 -18.12 -7.83 10.99
CA ALA A 178 -16.78 -8.37 10.88
C ALA A 178 -15.76 -7.25 10.75
N VAL A 179 -14.50 -7.58 10.98
CA VAL A 179 -13.37 -6.71 10.72
C VAL A 179 -12.39 -7.36 9.76
N GLU A 180 -11.77 -6.56 8.89
CA GLU A 180 -10.56 -6.91 8.14
C GLU A 180 -9.36 -6.32 8.87
N VAL A 181 -8.46 -7.17 9.36
CA VAL A 181 -7.22 -6.78 10.03
C VAL A 181 -6.09 -6.85 9.01
N VAL A 182 -5.47 -5.71 8.75
CA VAL A 182 -4.28 -5.58 7.89
C VAL A 182 -3.05 -5.54 8.79
N TYR A 183 -2.11 -6.48 8.62
CA TYR A 183 -0.96 -6.61 9.52
C TYR A 183 0.34 -6.98 8.80
N ASP A 184 1.46 -6.60 9.39
CA ASP A 184 2.80 -6.99 8.97
C ASP A 184 3.16 -8.33 9.60
N ALA A 185 3.10 -9.41 8.80
CA ALA A 185 3.41 -10.77 9.25
C ALA A 185 4.87 -10.97 9.70
N SER A 186 5.75 -9.98 9.48
CA SER A 186 7.11 -9.98 10.04
C SER A 186 7.19 -9.43 11.47
N LYS A 187 6.14 -8.77 11.96
CA LYS A 187 6.05 -8.17 13.31
C LYS A 187 5.08 -8.91 14.22
N ILE A 188 3.95 -9.35 13.68
CA ILE A 188 2.91 -10.06 14.44
C ILE A 188 2.40 -11.26 13.65
N SER A 189 2.19 -12.39 14.34
CA SER A 189 1.65 -13.59 13.73
C SER A 189 0.12 -13.60 13.70
N TYR A 190 -0.45 -14.35 12.75
CA TYR A 190 -1.88 -14.63 12.74
C TYR A 190 -2.38 -15.26 14.05
N GLU A 191 -1.58 -16.13 14.68
CA GLU A 191 -1.93 -16.77 15.95
C GLU A 191 -2.05 -15.74 17.08
N GLU A 192 -1.18 -14.74 17.16
CA GLU A 192 -1.24 -13.67 18.16
C GLU A 192 -2.48 -12.78 17.99
N ILE A 193 -2.82 -12.42 16.76
CA ILE A 193 -4.05 -11.67 16.45
C ILE A 193 -5.28 -12.50 16.83
N ALA A 194 -5.31 -13.78 16.45
CA ALA A 194 -6.42 -14.68 16.76
C ALA A 194 -6.56 -14.95 18.26
N ARG A 195 -5.45 -15.10 19.01
CA ARG A 195 -5.46 -15.17 20.48
C ARG A 195 -6.10 -13.93 21.07
N THR A 196 -5.67 -12.74 20.62
CA THR A 196 -6.25 -11.48 21.09
C THR A 196 -7.75 -11.40 20.77
N PHE A 197 -8.17 -11.80 19.57
CA PHE A 197 -9.59 -11.88 19.20
C PHE A 197 -10.39 -12.71 20.21
N PHE A 198 -9.88 -13.90 20.58
CA PHE A 198 -10.51 -14.75 21.58
C PHE A 198 -10.46 -14.16 22.99
N GLU A 199 -9.58 -13.19 23.29
CA GLU A 199 -9.45 -12.53 24.59
C GLU A 199 -10.30 -11.25 24.74
N ILE A 200 -10.84 -10.70 23.65
CA ILE A 200 -11.54 -9.38 23.68
C ILE A 200 -13.08 -9.45 23.65
N HIS A 201 -13.66 -10.62 23.38
CA HIS A 201 -15.11 -10.87 23.39
C HIS A 201 -15.44 -12.14 24.20
N ASP A 202 -16.71 -12.54 24.35
CA ASP A 202 -17.09 -13.82 24.96
C ASP A 202 -17.29 -14.87 23.85
N PRO A 203 -16.32 -15.77 23.63
CA PRO A 203 -16.41 -16.75 22.55
C PRO A 203 -17.39 -17.88 22.85
N THR A 204 -18.06 -17.89 24.01
CA THR A 204 -19.01 -18.93 24.43
C THR A 204 -20.46 -18.53 24.23
N GLN A 205 -20.73 -17.25 23.99
CA GLN A 205 -22.09 -16.74 23.81
C GLN A 205 -22.65 -17.15 22.45
N ILE A 206 -23.83 -17.77 22.44
CA ILE A 206 -24.41 -18.44 21.26
C ILE A 206 -25.40 -17.56 20.46
N ASN A 207 -25.82 -16.42 20.99
CA ASN A 207 -26.91 -15.60 20.45
C ASN A 207 -26.53 -14.13 20.19
N GLY A 208 -25.24 -13.78 20.31
CA GLY A 208 -24.73 -12.43 20.15
C GLY A 208 -23.48 -12.22 20.99
N GLN A 209 -23.22 -10.97 21.39
CA GLN A 209 -22.09 -10.60 22.23
C GLN A 209 -22.50 -9.55 23.28
N GLY A 210 -22.32 -9.88 24.55
CA GLY A 210 -22.70 -9.02 25.66
C GLY A 210 -24.19 -8.64 25.57
N PRO A 211 -24.54 -7.33 25.66
CA PRO A 211 -25.92 -6.87 25.52
C PRO A 211 -26.43 -6.86 24.05
N ASP A 212 -25.54 -7.01 23.06
CA ASP A 212 -25.90 -6.98 21.64
C ASP A 212 -26.32 -8.37 21.16
N ILE A 213 -27.63 -8.60 21.15
CA ILE A 213 -28.23 -9.89 20.79
C ILE A 213 -28.74 -9.84 19.35
N GLY A 214 -28.30 -10.79 18.53
CA GLY A 214 -28.62 -10.84 17.11
C GLY A 214 -27.68 -11.74 16.32
N ALA A 215 -28.16 -12.27 15.19
CA ALA A 215 -27.37 -13.14 14.33
C ALA A 215 -26.13 -12.45 13.78
N GLN A 216 -26.21 -11.15 13.50
CA GLN A 216 -25.11 -10.32 13.02
C GLN A 216 -23.97 -10.16 14.03
N TYR A 217 -24.21 -10.41 15.32
CA TYR A 217 -23.24 -10.27 16.40
C TYR A 217 -22.61 -11.60 16.82
N LEU A 218 -22.86 -12.68 16.07
CA LEU A 218 -22.31 -14.00 16.37
C LEU A 218 -20.79 -14.04 16.16
N SER A 219 -20.12 -14.86 16.97
CA SER A 219 -18.68 -15.08 16.86
C SER A 219 -18.32 -16.00 15.69
N ALA A 220 -17.43 -15.55 14.81
CA ALA A 220 -16.86 -16.34 13.73
C ALA A 220 -15.46 -15.87 13.33
N VAL A 221 -14.66 -16.78 12.76
CA VAL A 221 -13.40 -16.48 12.09
C VAL A 221 -13.48 -16.91 10.64
N PHE A 222 -13.19 -16.00 9.72
CA PHE A 222 -13.23 -16.25 8.28
C PHE A 222 -11.81 -16.53 7.78
N VAL A 223 -11.52 -17.80 7.52
CA VAL A 223 -10.16 -18.26 7.19
C VAL A 223 -9.93 -18.28 5.68
N SER A 224 -8.76 -17.77 5.27
CA SER A 224 -8.31 -17.69 3.87
C SER A 224 -7.45 -18.89 3.44
N SER A 225 -6.99 -19.69 4.41
CA SER A 225 -6.11 -20.83 4.18
C SER A 225 -6.34 -21.97 5.18
N ASP A 226 -5.89 -23.17 4.84
CA ASP A 226 -5.92 -24.31 5.77
C ASP A 226 -5.01 -24.08 6.99
N LYS A 227 -3.92 -23.32 6.82
CA LYS A 227 -3.03 -22.96 7.94
C LYS A 227 -3.76 -22.11 8.99
N GLU A 228 -4.52 -21.11 8.56
CA GLU A 228 -5.37 -20.31 9.45
C GLU A 228 -6.43 -21.19 10.12
N ARG A 229 -7.09 -22.07 9.35
CA ARG A 229 -8.08 -23.03 9.88
C ARG A 229 -7.51 -23.87 11.01
N GLU A 230 -6.35 -24.47 10.81
CA GLU A 230 -5.70 -25.31 11.82
C GLU A 230 -5.22 -24.48 13.03
N THR A 231 -4.78 -23.24 12.81
CA THR A 231 -4.43 -22.32 13.90
C THR A 231 -5.65 -22.02 14.77
N ILE A 232 -6.81 -21.71 14.18
CA ILE A 232 -8.04 -21.44 14.95
C ILE A 232 -8.53 -22.70 15.66
N LYS A 233 -8.51 -23.87 15.02
CA LYS A 233 -8.86 -25.14 15.68
C LYS A 233 -7.98 -25.42 16.90
N LYS A 234 -6.67 -25.19 16.78
CA LYS A 234 -5.71 -25.32 17.90
C LYS A 234 -6.10 -24.39 19.06
N LEU A 235 -6.36 -23.12 18.79
CA LEU A 235 -6.76 -22.15 19.82
C LEU A 235 -8.10 -22.51 20.47
N ILE A 236 -9.08 -22.97 19.70
CA ILE A 236 -10.36 -23.46 20.23
C ILE A 236 -10.13 -24.65 21.17
N ALA A 237 -9.31 -25.63 20.77
CA ALA A 237 -8.99 -26.78 21.60
C ALA A 237 -8.28 -26.38 22.91
N GLU A 238 -7.36 -25.41 22.88
CA GLU A 238 -6.73 -24.84 24.09
C GLU A 238 -7.77 -24.20 25.03
N LEU A 239 -8.73 -23.44 24.49
CA LEU A 239 -9.82 -22.85 25.27
C LEU A 239 -10.76 -23.91 25.87
N GLU A 240 -11.06 -24.97 25.12
CA GLU A 240 -11.90 -26.07 25.62
C GLU A 240 -11.23 -26.82 26.77
N VAL A 241 -9.91 -27.04 26.72
CA VAL A 241 -9.13 -27.57 27.85
C VAL A 241 -9.20 -26.65 29.06
N ASN A 242 -9.23 -25.33 28.84
CA ASN A 242 -9.41 -24.32 29.89
C ASN A 242 -10.87 -24.19 30.38
N GLY A 243 -11.78 -25.05 29.92
CA GLY A 243 -13.16 -25.14 30.40
C GLY A 243 -14.17 -24.28 29.66
N TYR A 244 -13.77 -23.60 28.57
CA TYR A 244 -14.69 -22.81 27.75
C TYR A 244 -15.45 -23.69 26.76
N ARG A 245 -16.76 -23.42 26.59
CA ARG A 245 -17.57 -24.03 25.52
C ARG A 245 -17.63 -23.08 24.34
N VAL A 246 -16.67 -23.18 23.44
CA VAL A 246 -16.51 -22.20 22.35
C VAL A 246 -17.64 -22.34 21.32
N ALA A 247 -18.33 -21.23 21.07
CA ALA A 247 -19.41 -21.08 20.09
C ALA A 247 -18.92 -20.50 18.74
N THR A 248 -17.69 -19.98 18.69
CA THR A 248 -17.08 -19.37 17.50
C THR A 248 -17.06 -20.32 16.31
N LYS A 249 -17.60 -19.87 15.18
CA LYS A 249 -17.62 -20.65 13.92
C LYS A 249 -16.34 -20.43 13.10
N ILE A 250 -15.81 -21.47 12.47
CA ILE A 250 -14.72 -21.36 11.50
C ILE A 250 -15.27 -21.42 10.08
N LEU A 251 -15.44 -20.26 9.46
CA LEU A 251 -16.02 -20.10 8.13
C LEU A 251 -14.94 -19.91 7.08
N LYS A 252 -15.19 -20.32 5.83
CA LYS A 252 -14.30 -19.95 4.71
C LYS A 252 -14.45 -18.45 4.45
N LYS A 253 -13.34 -17.76 4.14
CA LYS A 253 -13.39 -16.35 3.70
C LYS A 253 -14.38 -16.17 2.55
N ASP A 254 -15.22 -15.16 2.69
CA ASP A 254 -16.15 -14.67 1.69
C ASP A 254 -15.82 -13.21 1.32
N GLU A 255 -16.63 -12.59 0.47
CA GLU A 255 -16.51 -11.17 0.12
C GLU A 255 -16.71 -10.28 1.36
N PHE A 256 -15.78 -9.35 1.59
CA PHE A 256 -15.83 -8.36 2.67
C PHE A 256 -16.44 -7.06 2.14
N PHE A 257 -17.48 -6.56 2.80
CA PHE A 257 -18.10 -5.28 2.49
C PHE A 257 -17.76 -4.27 3.59
N ARG A 258 -16.88 -3.30 3.28
CA ARG A 258 -16.52 -2.21 4.20
C ARG A 258 -17.77 -1.42 4.60
N ALA A 259 -17.93 -1.14 5.89
CA ALA A 259 -18.99 -0.28 6.40
C ALA A 259 -18.68 1.21 6.17
N ASP A 260 -19.70 2.06 6.23
CA ASP A 260 -19.56 3.50 6.03
C ASP A 260 -18.51 4.13 6.97
N GLU A 261 -17.90 5.24 6.52
CA GLU A 261 -16.81 5.93 7.25
C GLU A 261 -17.17 6.37 8.68
N SER A 262 -18.47 6.52 8.99
CA SER A 262 -18.96 6.80 10.35
C SER A 262 -18.76 5.64 11.31
N HIS A 263 -18.58 4.42 10.81
CA HIS A 263 -18.37 3.21 11.62
C HIS A 263 -16.88 2.87 11.81
N GLN A 264 -15.99 3.49 11.05
CA GLN A 264 -14.55 3.22 11.15
C GLN A 264 -13.95 4.01 12.31
N ASN A 265 -13.08 3.37 13.10
CA ASN A 265 -12.37 3.97 14.25
C ASN A 265 -13.34 4.64 15.25
N TYR A 266 -14.50 4.02 15.50
CA TYR A 266 -15.61 4.68 16.21
C TYR A 266 -15.22 5.14 17.63
N TYR A 267 -14.63 4.25 18.42
CA TYR A 267 -14.27 4.53 19.81
C TYR A 267 -13.09 5.50 19.93
N ASP A 268 -12.13 5.43 19.00
CA ASP A 268 -11.01 6.35 18.94
C ASP A 268 -11.49 7.77 18.59
N LYS A 269 -12.38 7.91 17.59
CA LYS A 269 -13.02 9.19 17.25
C LYS A 269 -13.88 9.74 18.40
N LYS A 270 -14.52 8.87 19.19
CA LYS A 270 -15.35 9.27 20.35
C LYS A 270 -14.55 9.53 21.63
N GLY A 271 -13.32 9.03 21.72
CA GLY A 271 -12.50 9.09 22.94
C GLY A 271 -13.08 8.28 24.10
N SER A 272 -13.82 7.20 23.82
CA SER A 272 -14.43 6.33 24.83
C SER A 272 -13.99 4.88 24.69
N LYS A 273 -14.33 4.02 25.66
CA LYS A 273 -14.03 2.59 25.62
C LYS A 273 -15.24 1.77 25.14
N PRO A 274 -15.03 0.61 24.50
CA PRO A 274 -16.10 -0.32 24.17
C PRO A 274 -16.92 -0.73 25.39
N TYR A 275 -18.25 -0.73 25.26
CA TYR A 275 -19.16 -1.19 26.33
C TYR A 275 -19.35 -2.71 26.33
N CYS A 276 -19.29 -3.36 25.17
CA CYS A 276 -19.58 -4.78 24.95
C CYS A 276 -18.33 -5.67 24.82
N HIS A 277 -17.13 -5.05 24.77
CA HIS A 277 -15.85 -5.74 24.61
C HIS A 277 -14.86 -5.37 25.71
N GLY A 278 -14.08 -6.35 26.15
CA GLY A 278 -13.13 -6.23 27.23
C GLY A 278 -12.04 -7.28 27.11
N TYR A 279 -10.80 -6.93 27.46
CA TYR A 279 -9.70 -7.88 27.48
C TYR A 279 -9.78 -8.79 28.72
N ILE A 280 -9.84 -10.10 28.48
CA ILE A 280 -9.75 -11.17 29.47
C ILE A 280 -8.70 -12.15 28.97
N LYS A 281 -7.63 -12.34 29.75
CA LYS A 281 -6.60 -13.33 29.42
C LYS A 281 -7.20 -14.74 29.50
N ARG A 282 -7.10 -15.53 28.42
CA ARG A 282 -7.70 -16.88 28.31
C ARG A 282 -6.70 -17.99 27.99
N PHE A 283 -5.51 -17.63 27.53
CA PHE A 283 -4.43 -18.57 27.22
C PHE A 283 -3.23 -18.41 28.16
#